data_AF-A0A9P7A8E0-F1
#
_entry.id   AF-A0A9P7A8E0-F1
#
_cell.length_a   1.000
_cell.length_b   1.000
_cell.length_c   1.000
_cell.angle_alpha   90.00
_cell.angle_beta   90.00
_cell.angle_gamma   90.00
#
_symmetry.space_group_name_H-M   'P 1'
#
loop_
_entity.id
_entity.type
_entity.pdbx_description
1 polymer ?
#
loop_
_entity_poly.entity_id
_entity_poly.type
_entity_poly.pdbx_seq_one_letter_code
_entity_poly.pdbx_strand_id
1 'polypeptide(L)'
;MFKHYQAAVKRVMAELDDDELEKAKETAEEWSNNCPPPKIQAQVARKKGPAYMEHFSNEMWRQCGMRVFVMSAWKNEKGEVLFGMHDDNEALGDGDSFMKTKDWEDIEPVWQEYTQEQFGAGAWDGGRQVKGGRKRIRKPAFELEMDREGMPFLPDITDTKLKEKKAIVRAFLTSHYRICSRKDKVVVPWSAIIQSQDDFMAWTYLLADVDLKEPSKLQNWDTTALLHFWRARQETDLYSEKAAEGYHPKASGFIDRSRE
;
A
#
# COMPACT_ATOMS: atom_id res chain seq x y z
N MET A 1 25.16 -23.66 -2.20
CA MET A 1 24.92 -25.09 -2.46
C MET A 1 25.17 -25.88 -1.17
N PHE A 2 24.18 -26.59 -0.65
CA PHE A 2 24.31 -27.39 0.58
C PHE A 2 25.31 -28.55 0.38
N LYS A 3 26.48 -28.47 1.02
CA LYS A 3 27.60 -29.43 0.85
C LYS A 3 27.24 -30.91 1.09
N HIS A 4 26.13 -31.18 1.77
CA HIS A 4 25.70 -32.54 2.14
C HIS A 4 24.37 -32.98 1.51
N TYR A 5 23.79 -32.18 0.60
CA TYR A 5 22.48 -32.47 0.02
C TYR A 5 22.43 -33.83 -0.70
N GLN A 6 23.38 -34.08 -1.59
CA GLN A 6 23.43 -35.34 -2.35
C GLN A 6 23.63 -36.57 -1.45
N ALA A 7 24.46 -36.43 -0.39
CA ALA A 7 24.68 -37.50 0.57
C ALA A 7 23.42 -37.79 1.41
N ALA A 8 22.71 -36.74 1.83
CA ALA A 8 21.45 -36.88 2.57
C ALA A 8 20.35 -37.50 1.71
N VAL A 9 20.20 -37.03 0.46
CA VAL A 9 19.23 -37.61 -0.50
C VAL A 9 19.54 -39.08 -0.74
N LYS A 10 20.80 -39.43 -0.99
CA LYS A 10 21.21 -40.82 -1.21
C LYS A 10 20.87 -41.72 -0.01
N ARG A 11 21.06 -41.23 1.22
CA ARG A 11 20.72 -41.97 2.43
C ARG A 11 19.22 -42.19 2.56
N VAL A 12 18.41 -41.14 2.37
CA VAL A 12 16.94 -41.24 2.41
C VAL A 12 16.44 -42.21 1.36
N MET A 13 16.93 -42.11 0.11
CA MET A 13 16.53 -43.02 -0.97
C MET A 13 16.90 -44.48 -0.70
N ALA A 14 17.95 -44.75 0.09
CA ALA A 14 18.35 -46.10 0.45
C ALA A 14 17.52 -46.70 1.61
N GLU A 15 16.76 -45.88 2.32
CA GLU A 15 15.88 -46.31 3.44
C GLU A 15 14.44 -46.58 2.97
N LEU A 16 14.08 -46.20 1.73
CA LEU A 16 12.78 -46.46 1.12
C LEU A 16 12.73 -47.85 0.49
N ASP A 17 11.60 -48.52 0.59
CA ASP A 17 11.34 -49.74 -0.20
C ASP A 17 11.00 -49.44 -1.66
N ASP A 18 10.97 -50.47 -2.51
CA ASP A 18 10.75 -50.32 -3.95
C ASP A 18 9.40 -49.65 -4.28
N ASP A 19 8.34 -49.93 -3.48
CA ASP A 19 7.01 -49.34 -3.67
C ASP A 19 6.99 -47.87 -3.25
N GLU A 20 7.67 -47.52 -2.15
CA GLU A 20 7.83 -46.14 -1.69
C GLU A 20 8.66 -45.30 -2.66
N LEU A 21 9.73 -45.89 -3.22
CA LEU A 21 10.62 -45.24 -4.16
C LEU A 21 9.92 -44.97 -5.50
N GLU A 22 9.08 -45.90 -5.96
CA GLU A 22 8.28 -45.69 -7.17
C GLU A 22 7.23 -44.59 -6.98
N LYS A 23 6.48 -44.60 -5.87
CA LYS A 23 5.54 -43.51 -5.54
C LYS A 23 6.22 -42.15 -5.43
N ALA A 24 7.43 -42.11 -4.86
CA ALA A 24 8.19 -40.88 -4.74
C ALA A 24 8.61 -40.34 -6.12
N LYS A 25 8.99 -41.20 -7.06
CA LYS A 25 9.28 -40.80 -8.45
C LYS A 25 8.04 -40.31 -9.16
N GLU A 26 6.94 -41.06 -9.12
CA GLU A 26 5.66 -40.65 -9.72
C GLU A 26 5.23 -39.27 -9.20
N THR A 27 5.30 -39.06 -7.89
CA THR A 27 4.97 -37.78 -7.25
C THR A 27 5.94 -36.66 -7.68
N ALA A 28 7.24 -36.95 -7.78
CA ALA A 28 8.24 -35.97 -8.21
C ALA A 28 8.04 -35.57 -9.67
N GLU A 29 7.72 -36.51 -10.55
CA GLU A 29 7.38 -36.25 -11.96
C GLU A 29 6.08 -35.45 -12.07
N GLU A 30 5.04 -35.84 -11.33
CA GLU A 30 3.77 -35.12 -11.28
C GLU A 30 4.00 -33.66 -10.87
N TRP A 31 4.74 -33.41 -9.79
CA TRP A 31 4.96 -32.06 -9.28
C TRP A 31 5.89 -31.23 -10.15
N SER A 32 6.85 -31.88 -10.83
CA SER A 32 7.72 -31.20 -11.80
C SER A 32 6.92 -30.71 -13.01
N ASN A 33 5.87 -31.44 -13.39
CA ASN A 33 4.99 -31.08 -14.51
C ASN A 33 3.85 -30.14 -14.12
N ASN A 34 3.26 -30.30 -12.93
CA ASN A 34 1.98 -29.68 -12.56
C ASN A 34 1.98 -28.82 -11.28
N CYS A 35 3.14 -28.58 -10.65
CA CYS A 35 3.29 -27.99 -9.32
C CYS A 35 2.72 -28.87 -8.18
N PRO A 36 3.21 -28.73 -6.94
CA PRO A 36 2.62 -29.45 -5.81
C PRO A 36 1.16 -29.05 -5.56
N PRO A 37 0.33 -29.92 -4.95
CA PRO A 37 -1.05 -29.57 -4.60
C PRO A 37 -1.15 -28.30 -3.73
N PRO A 38 -2.25 -27.51 -3.81
CA PRO A 38 -2.37 -26.24 -3.08
C PRO A 38 -2.12 -26.33 -1.57
N LYS A 39 -2.59 -27.41 -0.92
CA LYS A 39 -2.35 -27.65 0.51
C LYS A 39 -0.87 -27.84 0.83
N ILE A 40 -0.12 -28.50 -0.04
CA ILE A 40 1.33 -28.67 0.10
C ILE A 40 2.04 -27.34 -0.12
N GLN A 41 1.64 -26.58 -1.16
CA GLN A 41 2.19 -25.24 -1.39
C GLN A 41 1.98 -24.33 -0.17
N ALA A 42 0.78 -24.30 0.42
CA ALA A 42 0.48 -23.53 1.61
C ALA A 42 1.37 -23.91 2.81
N GLN A 43 1.59 -25.21 3.02
CA GLN A 43 2.47 -25.70 4.08
C GLN A 43 3.94 -25.34 3.85
N VAL A 44 4.42 -25.50 2.61
CA VAL A 44 5.79 -25.17 2.22
C VAL A 44 6.02 -23.66 2.34
N ALA A 45 5.09 -22.83 1.85
CA ALA A 45 5.15 -21.37 1.99
C ALA A 45 5.28 -20.96 3.46
N ARG A 46 4.44 -21.54 4.36
CA ARG A 46 4.49 -21.24 5.80
C ARG A 46 5.77 -21.72 6.48
N LYS A 47 6.23 -22.95 6.20
CA LYS A 47 7.32 -23.59 6.94
C LYS A 47 8.71 -23.26 6.38
N LYS A 48 8.83 -23.14 5.06
CA LYS A 48 10.11 -23.02 4.34
C LYS A 48 10.25 -21.70 3.59
N GLY A 49 9.15 -21.04 3.25
CA GLY A 49 9.16 -19.77 2.50
C GLY A 49 10.12 -18.72 3.05
N PRO A 50 10.07 -18.37 4.35
CA PRO A 50 10.98 -17.39 4.94
C PRO A 50 12.47 -17.75 4.76
N ALA A 51 12.84 -19.01 5.00
CA ALA A 51 14.21 -19.49 4.84
C ALA A 51 14.66 -19.49 3.36
N TYR A 52 13.75 -19.76 2.42
CA TYR A 52 14.05 -19.63 1.00
C TYR A 52 14.30 -18.18 0.59
N MET A 53 13.49 -17.24 1.07
CA MET A 53 13.68 -15.81 0.79
C MET A 53 14.98 -15.29 1.39
N GLU A 54 15.28 -15.64 2.64
CA GLU A 54 16.55 -15.28 3.28
C GLU A 54 17.74 -15.86 2.51
N HIS A 55 17.68 -17.14 2.10
CA HIS A 55 18.75 -17.75 1.33
C HIS A 55 18.93 -17.06 -0.03
N PHE A 56 17.83 -16.78 -0.73
CA PHE A 56 17.85 -16.04 -1.99
C PHE A 56 18.50 -14.66 -1.82
N SER A 57 18.06 -13.87 -0.84
CA SER A 57 18.63 -12.55 -0.53
C SER A 57 20.14 -12.62 -0.28
N ASN A 58 20.58 -13.60 0.52
CA ASN A 58 22.01 -13.82 0.82
C ASN A 58 22.82 -14.20 -0.43
N GLU A 59 22.30 -15.07 -1.29
CA GLU A 59 22.99 -15.48 -2.52
C GLU A 59 23.07 -14.32 -3.53
N MET A 60 21.99 -13.56 -3.70
CA MET A 60 21.97 -12.38 -4.57
C MET A 60 22.98 -11.32 -4.15
N TRP A 61 23.13 -11.09 -2.84
CA TRP A 61 24.18 -10.21 -2.33
C TRP A 61 25.57 -10.80 -2.55
N ARG A 62 25.81 -12.03 -2.08
CA ARG A 62 27.16 -12.62 -2.08
C ARG A 62 27.71 -12.87 -3.48
N GLN A 63 26.87 -13.29 -4.41
CA GLN A 63 27.30 -13.63 -5.77
C GLN A 63 27.18 -12.47 -6.75
N CYS A 64 26.16 -11.62 -6.58
CA CYS A 64 25.82 -10.60 -7.58
C CYS A 64 25.97 -9.15 -7.07
N GLY A 65 26.26 -8.95 -5.77
CA GLY A 65 26.26 -7.62 -5.16
C GLY A 65 24.88 -6.96 -5.13
N MET A 66 23.80 -7.73 -5.26
CA MET A 66 22.43 -7.21 -5.35
C MET A 66 21.73 -7.19 -4.00
N ARG A 67 21.03 -6.09 -3.73
CA ARG A 67 20.08 -5.97 -2.62
C ARG A 67 18.67 -6.21 -3.15
N VAL A 68 17.89 -7.00 -2.43
CA VAL A 68 16.52 -7.36 -2.82
C VAL A 68 15.54 -7.01 -1.71
N PHE A 69 14.35 -6.59 -2.11
CA PHE A 69 13.16 -6.47 -1.28
C PHE A 69 12.07 -7.28 -1.96
N VAL A 70 11.50 -8.24 -1.26
CA VAL A 70 10.58 -9.22 -1.88
C VAL A 70 9.18 -9.07 -1.29
N MET A 71 8.22 -8.80 -2.17
CA MET A 71 6.79 -8.91 -1.87
C MET A 71 6.28 -10.24 -2.41
N SER A 72 5.60 -11.01 -1.58
CA SER A 72 5.10 -12.34 -1.91
C SER A 72 3.62 -12.46 -1.58
N ALA A 73 2.92 -13.38 -2.25
CA ALA A 73 1.55 -13.74 -1.93
C ALA A 73 1.29 -15.22 -2.19
N TRP A 74 0.45 -15.84 -1.37
CA TRP A 74 0.12 -17.26 -1.45
C TRP A 74 -1.24 -17.54 -0.82
N LYS A 75 -1.90 -18.63 -1.22
CA LYS A 75 -3.07 -19.14 -0.51
C LYS A 75 -2.66 -19.96 0.71
N ASN A 76 -3.31 -19.75 1.83
CA ASN A 76 -3.13 -20.60 3.01
C ASN A 76 -3.94 -21.91 2.88
N GLU A 77 -3.88 -22.76 3.91
CA GLU A 77 -4.58 -24.06 3.91
C GLU A 77 -6.11 -23.95 3.79
N LYS A 78 -6.68 -22.78 4.06
CA LYS A 78 -8.12 -22.47 3.91
C LYS A 78 -8.45 -21.84 2.56
N GLY A 79 -7.46 -21.61 1.69
CA GLY A 79 -7.62 -20.92 0.42
C GLY A 79 -7.64 -19.39 0.51
N GLU A 80 -7.45 -18.82 1.71
CA GLU A 80 -7.38 -17.38 1.91
C GLU A 80 -6.05 -16.84 1.38
N VAL A 81 -6.09 -15.70 0.69
CA VAL A 81 -4.89 -15.06 0.15
C VAL A 81 -4.15 -14.34 1.27
N LEU A 82 -2.89 -14.72 1.48
CA LEU A 82 -1.95 -14.06 2.36
C LEU A 82 -0.89 -13.35 1.53
N PHE A 83 -0.31 -12.30 2.08
CA PHE A 83 0.82 -11.59 1.52
C PHE A 83 1.93 -11.45 2.56
N GLY A 84 3.16 -11.37 2.07
CA GLY A 84 4.38 -11.27 2.87
C GLY A 84 5.34 -10.27 2.27
N MET A 85 6.18 -9.70 3.14
CA MET A 85 7.27 -8.81 2.77
C MET A 85 8.53 -9.33 3.43
N HIS A 86 9.60 -9.43 2.67
CA HIS A 86 10.89 -9.92 3.12
C HIS A 86 11.96 -8.88 2.79
N ASP A 87 12.68 -8.46 3.83
CA ASP A 87 13.73 -7.46 3.76
C ASP A 87 14.87 -7.86 4.71
N ASP A 88 15.85 -8.56 4.17
CA ASP A 88 17.01 -9.04 4.92
C ASP A 88 18.21 -8.08 4.78
N ASN A 89 18.04 -6.90 4.18
CA ASN A 89 19.15 -6.01 3.82
C ASN A 89 19.99 -5.54 5.02
N GLU A 90 19.38 -5.45 6.21
CA GLU A 90 20.06 -5.11 7.46
C GLU A 90 21.06 -6.17 7.93
N ALA A 91 20.84 -7.43 7.53
CA ALA A 91 21.77 -8.53 7.80
C ALA A 91 22.87 -8.66 6.74
N LEU A 92 22.80 -7.87 5.65
CA LEU A 92 23.68 -7.97 4.49
C LEU A 92 24.68 -6.81 4.44
N GLY A 93 25.88 -7.06 4.95
CA GLY A 93 26.98 -6.09 4.92
C GLY A 93 26.68 -4.85 5.77
N ASP A 94 26.81 -3.68 5.16
CA ASP A 94 26.55 -2.35 5.73
C ASP A 94 25.16 -1.80 5.36
N GLY A 95 24.24 -2.69 4.98
CA GLY A 95 22.94 -2.30 4.46
C GLY A 95 21.96 -1.83 5.51
N ASP A 96 21.13 -0.85 5.15
CA ASP A 96 19.93 -0.54 5.90
C ASP A 96 18.72 -1.32 5.37
N SER A 97 17.78 -1.64 6.25
CA SER A 97 16.48 -2.17 5.87
C SER A 97 15.71 -1.16 5.01
N PHE A 98 15.26 -1.57 3.83
CA PHE A 98 14.34 -0.81 2.99
C PHE A 98 13.04 -0.49 3.73
N MET A 99 12.48 -1.49 4.43
CA MET A 99 11.21 -1.34 5.15
C MET A 99 11.28 -0.34 6.32
N LYS A 100 12.47 -0.15 6.91
CA LYS A 100 12.68 0.81 8.00
C LYS A 100 13.03 2.21 7.49
N THR A 101 13.72 2.31 6.35
CA THR A 101 14.28 3.58 5.86
C THR A 101 13.42 4.26 4.80
N LYS A 102 12.58 3.51 4.07
CA LYS A 102 11.77 4.04 2.98
C LYS A 102 10.28 3.95 3.28
N ASP A 103 9.55 4.85 2.65
CA ASP A 103 8.10 4.84 2.62
C ASP A 103 7.66 3.98 1.43
N TRP A 104 7.05 2.84 1.72
CA TRP A 104 6.57 1.88 0.72
C TRP A 104 5.06 1.67 0.83
N GLU A 105 4.38 2.52 1.60
CA GLU A 105 2.93 2.47 1.85
C GLU A 105 2.11 2.70 0.57
N ASP A 106 2.68 3.34 -0.45
CA ASP A 106 2.03 3.51 -1.75
C ASP A 106 2.11 2.24 -2.63
N ILE A 107 3.06 1.32 -2.38
CA ILE A 107 3.26 0.09 -3.18
C ILE A 107 2.44 -1.07 -2.63
N GLU A 108 2.26 -1.14 -1.30
CA GLU A 108 1.52 -2.22 -0.65
C GLU A 108 0.09 -2.40 -1.16
N PRO A 109 -0.74 -1.34 -1.32
CA PRO A 109 -2.10 -1.48 -1.82
C PRO A 109 -2.14 -2.03 -3.25
N VAL A 110 -1.24 -1.54 -4.10
CA VAL A 110 -1.13 -1.99 -5.50
C VAL A 110 -0.77 -3.47 -5.57
N TRP A 111 0.14 -3.93 -4.71
CA TRP A 111 0.48 -5.34 -4.60
C TRP A 111 -0.71 -6.17 -4.11
N GLN A 112 -1.40 -5.71 -3.07
CA GLN A 112 -2.56 -6.41 -2.53
C GLN A 112 -3.67 -6.56 -3.57
N GLU A 113 -4.02 -5.47 -4.27
CA GLU A 113 -5.01 -5.48 -5.35
C GLU A 113 -4.65 -6.49 -6.43
N TYR A 114 -3.43 -6.41 -6.98
CA TYR A 114 -2.93 -7.37 -7.97
C TYR A 114 -3.07 -8.81 -7.48
N THR A 115 -2.64 -9.10 -6.25
CA THR A 115 -2.70 -10.48 -5.72
C THR A 115 -4.13 -10.97 -5.56
N GLN A 116 -5.06 -10.10 -5.16
CA GLN A 116 -6.47 -10.47 -5.06
C GLN A 116 -7.07 -10.79 -6.43
N GLU A 117 -6.74 -10.01 -7.46
CA GLU A 117 -7.16 -10.28 -8.84
C GLU A 117 -6.63 -11.63 -9.32
N GLN A 118 -5.33 -11.90 -9.13
CA GLN A 118 -4.70 -13.12 -9.63
C GLN A 118 -5.16 -14.39 -8.90
N PHE A 119 -5.47 -14.30 -7.60
CA PHE A 119 -5.93 -15.45 -6.81
C PHE A 119 -7.46 -15.63 -6.82
N GLY A 120 -8.20 -14.69 -7.41
CA GLY A 120 -9.67 -14.65 -7.45
C GLY A 120 -10.28 -14.06 -6.19
N ALA A 121 -11.33 -13.24 -6.34
CA ALA A 121 -12.02 -12.50 -5.28
C ALA A 121 -12.70 -13.43 -4.24
N GLY A 122 -11.92 -14.04 -3.36
CA GLY A 122 -12.40 -14.62 -2.11
C GLY A 122 -12.52 -13.50 -1.07
N ALA A 123 -13.75 -13.13 -0.72
CA ALA A 123 -14.06 -12.10 0.27
C ALA A 123 -13.25 -12.31 1.57
N TRP A 124 -12.36 -11.37 1.85
CA TRP A 124 -11.66 -11.29 3.13
C TRP A 124 -12.39 -10.30 4.03
N ASP A 125 -13.02 -10.81 5.09
CA ASP A 125 -13.24 -10.05 6.32
C ASP A 125 -11.91 -10.00 7.07
N GLY A 126 -11.56 -8.83 7.61
CA GLY A 126 -10.27 -8.54 8.24
C GLY A 126 -9.72 -9.62 9.18
N GLY A 127 -8.82 -10.50 8.71
CA GLY A 127 -8.36 -11.65 9.50
C GLY A 127 -6.86 -11.99 9.48
N ARG A 128 -6.06 -11.26 10.26
CA ARG A 128 -4.74 -11.68 10.86
C ARG A 128 -3.48 -11.77 9.97
N GLN A 129 -2.64 -10.76 10.17
CA GLN A 129 -1.18 -10.81 10.10
C GLN A 129 -0.64 -12.02 10.91
N VAL A 130 0.01 -12.97 10.24
CA VAL A 130 0.80 -14.02 10.91
C VAL A 130 2.15 -13.43 11.29
N LYS A 131 2.53 -13.59 12.57
CA LYS A 131 3.58 -12.82 13.25
C LYS A 131 4.97 -12.94 12.62
N GLY A 132 5.58 -11.79 12.40
CA GLY A 132 6.99 -11.54 12.12
C GLY A 132 7.31 -10.03 12.19
N GLY A 133 6.38 -9.18 11.77
CA GLY A 133 6.42 -7.75 12.01
C GLY A 133 5.65 -7.36 13.28
N ARG A 134 6.18 -6.39 14.06
CA ARG A 134 5.39 -5.67 15.07
C ARG A 134 4.05 -5.25 14.45
N LYS A 135 2.94 -5.36 15.21
CA LYS A 135 1.68 -4.68 14.87
C LYS A 135 2.02 -3.22 14.63
N ARG A 136 2.09 -2.79 13.37
CA ARG A 136 2.01 -1.37 13.06
C ARG A 136 0.56 -1.02 13.33
N ILE A 137 0.35 -0.36 14.47
CA ILE A 137 -0.75 0.59 14.62
C ILE A 137 -0.77 1.38 13.31
N ARG A 138 -1.87 1.31 12.54
CA ARG A 138 -2.09 2.23 11.42
C ARG A 138 -1.75 3.61 11.97
N LYS A 139 -0.66 4.22 11.50
CA LYS A 139 -0.48 5.64 11.79
C LYS A 139 -1.75 6.29 11.25
N PRO A 140 -2.47 7.08 12.07
CA PRO A 140 -3.60 7.83 11.55
C PRO A 140 -3.14 8.56 10.30
N ALA A 141 -3.97 8.56 9.25
CA ALA A 141 -3.89 9.62 8.26
C ALA A 141 -3.80 10.93 9.05
N PHE A 142 -2.89 11.83 8.70
CA PHE A 142 -2.72 13.10 9.40
C PHE A 142 -4.10 13.66 9.77
N GLU A 143 -4.41 13.70 11.06
CA GLU A 143 -5.76 14.04 11.51
C GLU A 143 -5.88 15.56 11.37
N LEU A 144 -6.73 15.98 10.45
CA LEU A 144 -7.09 17.39 10.31
C LEU A 144 -8.17 17.71 11.33
N GLU A 145 -8.05 18.86 11.96
CA GLU A 145 -9.13 19.44 12.73
C GLU A 145 -10.30 19.71 11.78
N MET A 146 -11.52 19.55 12.28
CA MET A 146 -12.74 19.88 11.54
C MET A 146 -13.37 21.12 12.17
N ASP A 147 -13.92 22.01 11.36
CA ASP A 147 -14.73 23.11 11.85
C ASP A 147 -16.12 22.63 12.32
N ARG A 148 -17.01 23.58 12.66
CA ARG A 148 -18.34 23.27 13.21
C ARG A 148 -19.25 22.62 12.16
N GLU A 149 -18.95 22.85 10.90
CA GLU A 149 -19.64 22.36 9.72
C GLU A 149 -19.10 20.98 9.28
N GLY A 150 -18.05 20.48 9.95
CA GLY A 150 -17.43 19.20 9.64
C GLY A 150 -16.48 19.25 8.45
N MET A 151 -16.02 20.44 8.06
CA MET A 151 -15.06 20.66 6.99
C MET A 151 -13.62 20.66 7.54
N PRO A 152 -12.66 20.06 6.82
CA PRO A 152 -11.29 19.92 7.32
C PRO A 152 -10.55 21.25 7.27
N PHE A 153 -9.92 21.63 8.38
CA PHE A 153 -9.13 22.85 8.54
C PHE A 153 -7.64 22.58 8.34
N LEU A 154 -6.96 23.42 7.56
CA LEU A 154 -5.53 23.27 7.29
C LEU A 154 -4.68 23.86 8.44
N PRO A 155 -3.70 23.12 8.99
CA PRO A 155 -2.81 23.62 10.03
C PRO A 155 -1.78 24.62 9.48
N ASP A 156 -1.04 25.26 10.38
CA ASP A 156 0.12 26.05 10.00
C ASP A 156 1.29 25.20 9.51
N ILE A 157 1.86 25.60 8.36
CA ILE A 157 2.88 24.82 7.64
C ILE A 157 4.28 25.46 7.66
N THR A 158 4.45 26.56 8.41
CA THR A 158 5.68 27.38 8.44
C THR A 158 6.93 26.55 8.78
N ASP A 159 6.83 25.61 9.73
CA ASP A 159 7.95 24.73 10.15
C ASP A 159 7.75 23.26 9.75
N THR A 160 6.87 22.99 8.79
CA THR A 160 6.48 21.62 8.43
C THR A 160 7.39 21.04 7.35
N LYS A 161 7.90 19.82 7.58
CA LYS A 161 8.73 19.10 6.60
C LYS A 161 7.89 18.66 5.40
N LEU A 162 8.52 18.52 4.22
CA LEU A 162 7.85 18.10 2.99
C LEU A 162 6.99 16.82 3.16
N LYS A 163 7.50 15.83 3.88
CA LYS A 163 6.77 14.58 4.14
C LYS A 163 5.42 14.85 4.84
N GLU A 164 5.41 15.75 5.80
CA GLU A 164 4.22 16.10 6.57
C GLU A 164 3.30 17.03 5.77
N LYS A 165 3.86 17.97 4.98
CA LYS A 165 3.08 18.76 4.00
C LYS A 165 2.31 17.86 3.02
N LYS A 166 2.96 16.81 2.48
CA LYS A 166 2.29 15.82 1.61
C LYS A 166 1.20 15.04 2.33
N ALA A 167 1.43 14.70 3.61
CA ALA A 167 0.43 14.03 4.43
C ALA A 167 -0.81 14.93 4.66
N ILE A 168 -0.60 16.22 4.91
CA ILE A 168 -1.66 17.24 5.05
C ILE A 168 -2.46 17.36 3.75
N VAL A 169 -1.81 17.50 2.59
CA VAL A 169 -2.50 17.54 1.28
C VAL A 169 -3.38 16.30 1.07
N ARG A 170 -2.81 15.11 1.34
CA ARG A 170 -3.54 13.85 1.20
C ARG A 170 -4.73 13.78 2.14
N ALA A 171 -4.58 14.15 3.40
CA ALA A 171 -5.66 14.18 4.38
C ALA A 171 -6.76 15.16 3.96
N PHE A 172 -6.39 16.35 3.50
CA PHE A 172 -7.31 17.41 3.12
C PHE A 172 -8.21 17.02 1.95
N LEU A 173 -7.61 16.50 0.88
CA LEU A 173 -8.33 16.04 -0.30
C LEU A 173 -9.16 14.78 -0.01
N THR A 174 -8.65 13.88 0.84
CA THR A 174 -9.39 12.68 1.26
C THR A 174 -10.63 13.05 2.06
N SER A 175 -10.53 13.98 3.00
CA SER A 175 -11.66 14.47 3.78
C SER A 175 -12.72 15.11 2.88
N HIS A 176 -12.32 16.00 1.97
CA HIS A 176 -13.25 16.62 1.01
C HIS A 176 -13.92 15.58 0.11
N TYR A 177 -13.17 14.64 -0.44
CA TYR A 177 -13.73 13.59 -1.28
C TYR A 177 -14.76 12.73 -0.53
N ARG A 178 -14.49 12.39 0.74
CA ARG A 178 -15.44 11.64 1.59
C ARG A 178 -16.70 12.43 1.91
N ILE A 179 -16.57 13.74 2.16
CA ILE A 179 -17.69 14.65 2.38
C ILE A 179 -18.56 14.74 1.12
N CYS A 180 -17.95 15.02 -0.04
CA CYS A 180 -18.66 15.14 -1.32
C CYS A 180 -19.31 13.83 -1.76
N SER A 181 -18.63 12.69 -1.55
CA SER A 181 -19.16 11.37 -1.90
C SER A 181 -20.13 10.78 -0.86
N ARG A 182 -20.26 11.41 0.31
CA ARG A 182 -21.03 10.92 1.47
C ARG A 182 -20.64 9.49 1.90
N LYS A 183 -19.38 9.11 1.69
CA LYS A 183 -18.83 7.80 2.05
C LYS A 183 -17.65 7.99 3.00
N ASP A 184 -17.85 7.66 4.26
CA ASP A 184 -16.87 7.85 5.35
C ASP A 184 -15.56 7.06 5.17
N LYS A 185 -15.60 5.94 4.44
CA LYS A 185 -14.50 4.99 4.28
C LYS A 185 -13.99 4.85 2.85
N VAL A 186 -14.42 5.70 1.93
CA VAL A 186 -13.97 5.59 0.54
C VAL A 186 -12.51 6.00 0.38
N VAL A 187 -11.82 5.30 -0.53
CA VAL A 187 -10.47 5.63 -0.98
C VAL A 187 -10.58 6.61 -2.14
N VAL A 188 -9.72 7.63 -2.15
CA VAL A 188 -9.68 8.63 -3.22
C VAL A 188 -9.15 7.98 -4.50
N PRO A 189 -9.88 8.01 -5.62
CA PRO A 189 -9.44 7.41 -6.88
C PRO A 189 -8.47 8.38 -7.60
N TRP A 190 -7.24 8.48 -7.11
CA TRP A 190 -6.23 9.44 -7.62
C TRP A 190 -6.02 9.35 -9.13
N SER A 191 -5.96 8.14 -9.69
CA SER A 191 -5.80 7.94 -11.14
C SER A 191 -6.96 8.54 -11.95
N ALA A 192 -8.20 8.44 -11.45
CA ALA A 192 -9.36 9.02 -12.12
C ALA A 192 -9.37 10.55 -12.00
N ILE A 193 -9.00 11.09 -10.82
CA ILE A 193 -8.88 12.53 -10.61
C ILE A 193 -7.82 13.13 -11.54
N ILE A 194 -6.67 12.48 -11.71
CA ILE A 194 -5.60 12.97 -12.59
C ILE A 194 -6.03 12.93 -14.06
N GLN A 195 -6.77 11.90 -14.48
CA GLN A 195 -7.22 11.76 -15.87
C GLN A 195 -8.36 12.72 -16.23
N SER A 196 -9.22 13.04 -15.26
CA SER A 196 -10.44 13.81 -15.45
C SER A 196 -10.57 14.93 -14.42
N GLN A 197 -9.52 15.71 -14.19
CA GLN A 197 -9.43 16.67 -13.09
C GLN A 197 -10.63 17.63 -13.00
N ASP A 198 -11.09 18.13 -14.13
CA ASP A 198 -12.20 19.07 -14.22
C ASP A 198 -13.56 18.48 -13.79
N ASP A 199 -13.70 17.14 -13.82
CA ASP A 199 -14.90 16.45 -13.35
C ASP A 199 -14.94 16.34 -11.82
N PHE A 200 -13.79 16.42 -11.15
CA PHE A 200 -13.66 16.27 -9.71
C PHE A 200 -13.45 17.57 -8.96
N MET A 201 -12.78 18.55 -9.59
CA MET A 201 -12.43 19.81 -8.95
C MET A 201 -12.52 20.96 -9.95
N ALA A 202 -13.28 21.99 -9.61
CA ALA A 202 -13.30 23.19 -10.42
C ALA A 202 -11.93 23.89 -10.37
N TRP A 203 -11.49 24.40 -11.53
CA TRP A 203 -10.19 25.07 -11.69
C TRP A 203 -9.97 26.23 -10.69
N THR A 204 -11.04 26.85 -10.18
CA THR A 204 -10.99 27.91 -9.17
C THR A 204 -10.43 27.45 -7.83
N TYR A 205 -10.36 26.14 -7.56
CA TYR A 205 -9.80 25.53 -6.36
C TYR A 205 -8.37 24.98 -6.56
N LEU A 206 -7.77 25.26 -7.71
CA LEU A 206 -6.38 24.93 -8.01
C LEU A 206 -5.60 26.20 -8.33
N LEU A 207 -4.28 26.12 -8.17
CA LEU A 207 -3.39 27.17 -8.66
C LEU A 207 -3.39 27.15 -10.19
N ALA A 208 -3.47 28.33 -10.81
CA ALA A 208 -3.25 28.45 -12.25
C ALA A 208 -1.91 27.80 -12.62
N ASP A 209 -1.91 26.99 -13.68
CA ASP A 209 -0.75 26.28 -14.21
C ASP A 209 -0.19 25.12 -13.35
N VAL A 210 -0.92 24.65 -12.32
CA VAL A 210 -0.53 23.47 -11.52
C VAL A 210 -1.48 22.30 -11.76
N ASP A 211 -0.98 21.26 -12.43
CA ASP A 211 -1.67 19.97 -12.52
C ASP A 211 -1.70 19.30 -11.15
N LEU A 212 -2.89 18.87 -10.71
CA LEU A 212 -3.02 18.10 -9.48
C LEU A 212 -2.39 16.73 -9.69
N LYS A 213 -1.28 16.48 -8.98
CA LYS A 213 -0.64 15.18 -8.92
C LYS A 213 -1.02 14.45 -7.65
N GLU A 214 -0.83 13.14 -7.68
CA GLU A 214 -0.87 12.33 -6.47
C GLU A 214 0.06 12.93 -5.40
N PRO A 215 -0.37 13.06 -4.13
CA PRO A 215 0.38 13.78 -3.09
C PRO A 215 1.82 13.31 -2.90
N SER A 216 2.10 12.01 -3.11
CA SER A 216 3.46 11.44 -3.04
C SER A 216 4.40 12.01 -4.11
N LYS A 217 3.87 12.46 -5.26
CA LYS A 217 4.61 12.98 -6.41
C LYS A 217 4.80 14.50 -6.41
N LEU A 218 4.17 15.23 -5.49
CA LEU A 218 4.31 16.68 -5.40
C LEU A 218 5.74 17.10 -4.99
N GLN A 219 6.24 18.20 -5.55
CA GLN A 219 7.52 18.78 -5.11
C GLN A 219 7.29 19.74 -3.94
N ASN A 220 8.36 20.13 -3.22
CA ASN A 220 8.22 21.00 -2.06
C ASN A 220 7.58 22.35 -2.37
N TRP A 221 7.98 22.95 -3.49
CA TRP A 221 7.42 24.20 -3.99
C TRP A 221 5.92 24.05 -4.27
N ASP A 222 5.52 23.07 -5.09
CA ASP A 222 4.10 22.84 -5.45
C ASP A 222 3.24 22.53 -4.21
N THR A 223 3.76 21.68 -3.31
CA THR A 223 3.04 21.28 -2.08
C THR A 223 2.84 22.49 -1.17
N THR A 224 3.86 23.33 -1.00
CA THR A 224 3.78 24.53 -0.16
C THR A 224 2.83 25.56 -0.78
N ALA A 225 2.88 25.75 -2.09
CA ALA A 225 2.02 26.67 -2.81
C ALA A 225 0.53 26.26 -2.70
N LEU A 226 0.22 24.98 -2.92
CA LEU A 226 -1.16 24.45 -2.80
C LEU A 226 -1.73 24.63 -1.40
N LEU A 227 -0.95 24.30 -0.37
CA LEU A 227 -1.39 24.45 1.02
C LEU A 227 -1.61 25.91 1.41
N HIS A 228 -0.71 26.82 1.01
CA HIS A 228 -0.92 28.25 1.23
C HIS A 228 -2.14 28.78 0.48
N PHE A 229 -2.35 28.35 -0.76
CA PHE A 229 -3.50 28.74 -1.57
C PHE A 229 -4.82 28.32 -0.91
N TRP A 230 -4.96 27.05 -0.51
CA TRP A 230 -6.18 26.58 0.15
C TRP A 230 -6.38 27.21 1.52
N ARG A 231 -5.30 27.38 2.31
CA ARG A 231 -5.39 28.04 3.61
C ARG A 231 -5.79 29.51 3.50
N ALA A 232 -5.23 30.25 2.55
CA ALA A 232 -5.63 31.65 2.30
C ALA A 232 -7.13 31.76 1.96
N ARG A 233 -7.68 30.76 1.26
CA ARG A 233 -9.13 30.70 1.00
C ARG A 233 -9.94 30.40 2.25
N GLN A 234 -9.50 29.45 3.09
CA GLN A 234 -10.15 29.20 4.38
C GLN A 234 -10.15 30.47 5.24
N GLU A 235 -9.04 31.20 5.27
CA GLU A 235 -8.95 32.48 5.98
C GLU A 235 -9.85 33.56 5.36
N THR A 236 -9.91 33.67 4.03
CA THR A 236 -10.76 34.64 3.33
C THR A 236 -12.24 34.33 3.52
N ASP A 237 -12.64 33.06 3.47
CA ASP A 237 -14.01 32.60 3.71
C ASP A 237 -14.40 32.85 5.19
N LEU A 238 -13.49 32.60 6.14
CA LEU A 238 -13.66 32.95 7.57
C LEU A 238 -13.78 34.46 7.82
N TYR A 239 -13.03 35.29 7.09
CA TYR A 239 -13.17 36.76 7.14
C TYR A 239 -14.46 37.24 6.49
N SER A 240 -14.92 36.55 5.43
CA SER A 240 -16.20 36.81 4.79
C SER A 240 -17.37 36.42 5.69
N GLU A 241 -17.29 35.35 6.47
CA GLU A 241 -18.31 34.95 7.46
C GLU A 241 -18.38 35.92 8.65
N LYS A 242 -17.24 36.37 9.16
CA LYS A 242 -17.21 37.44 10.18
C LYS A 242 -17.77 38.76 9.66
N ALA A 243 -17.63 39.03 8.36
CA ALA A 243 -18.27 40.18 7.71
C ALA A 243 -19.76 39.92 7.38
N ALA A 244 -20.14 38.66 7.14
CA ALA A 244 -21.48 38.20 6.79
C ALA A 244 -22.38 37.87 7.99
N GLU A 245 -21.87 37.93 9.23
CA GLU A 245 -22.72 38.11 10.43
C GLU A 245 -23.62 39.36 10.34
N GLY A 246 -23.42 40.22 9.33
CA GLY A 246 -24.33 41.29 8.92
C GLY A 246 -25.11 41.09 7.61
N TYR A 247 -24.93 40.01 6.83
CA TYR A 247 -25.61 39.87 5.53
C TYR A 247 -25.67 38.42 4.99
N HIS A 248 -26.88 37.88 4.82
CA HIS A 248 -27.12 36.60 4.14
C HIS A 248 -27.39 36.80 2.64
N PRO A 249 -26.69 36.07 1.75
CA PRO A 249 -27.44 35.34 0.72
C PRO A 249 -26.89 33.94 0.37
N LYS A 250 -27.89 33.05 0.28
CA LYS A 250 -28.06 31.73 -0.35
C LYS A 250 -26.93 31.09 -1.20
N ALA A 251 -26.78 29.80 -0.91
CA ALA A 251 -26.03 28.75 -1.60
C ALA A 251 -26.18 28.70 -3.14
N SER A 252 -25.09 28.35 -3.82
CA SER A 252 -25.09 27.76 -5.18
C SER A 252 -23.70 27.23 -5.51
N GLY A 253 -23.58 25.98 -5.98
CA GLY A 253 -22.36 25.55 -6.66
C GLY A 253 -22.03 24.06 -6.76
N PHE A 254 -23.00 23.14 -6.89
CA PHE A 254 -22.71 21.82 -7.50
C PHE A 254 -23.90 21.42 -8.36
N ILE A 255 -23.64 21.18 -9.65
CA ILE A 255 -24.65 20.77 -10.63
C ILE A 255 -24.94 19.29 -10.40
N ASP A 256 -26.11 18.98 -9.85
CA ASP A 256 -26.68 17.63 -9.83
C ASP A 256 -27.30 17.34 -11.20
N ARG A 257 -26.69 16.40 -11.95
CA ARG A 257 -27.35 15.73 -13.07
C ARG A 257 -27.54 14.25 -12.74
N SER A 258 -28.59 13.97 -11.99
CA SER A 258 -29.13 12.62 -11.84
C SER A 258 -30.64 12.60 -12.13
N ARG A 259 -31.04 13.02 -13.33
CA ARG A 259 -32.34 12.69 -13.96
C ARG A 259 -32.20 12.66 -15.49
N GLU A 260 -32.07 11.44 -16.02
CA GLU A 260 -32.95 11.03 -17.12
C GLU A 260 -34.33 10.66 -16.52
#